data_AF-Q47CN2-F1
#
_entry.id   AF-Q47CN2-F1
#
_cell.length_a   1.000
_cell.length_b   1.000
_cell.length_c   1.000
_cell.angle_alpha   90.00
_cell.angle_beta   90.00
_cell.angle_gamma   90.00
#
_symmetry.space_group_name_H-M   'P 1'
#
loop_
_entity.id
_entity.type
_entity.pdbx_description
1 polymer ?
#
loop_
_entity_poly.entity_id
_entity_poly.type
_entity_poly.pdbx_seq_one_letter_code
_entity_poly.pdbx_strand_id
1 'polypeptide(L)'
;MFTTKFGPFDGGTWEELCQQVFKRKYQTEDYQQMPASPGDYGLEGFTLNSGWGFQCYCPSKHYNRKELYEKQRDKVTEDLGKLKTYKDDIQKRLGATKLSRWIFVTPEFDKNDLLAHARVKEVEVRSWSLPFLTEDFTVLLYDGDSFLVEINEIRSAAGEALIFDDAAPVLAELIGDQETYEQNVQRKTETRLGEKRDSENFTYKVQQLKQRTLESFLESEGFFRRIADSAPVSYVRLVRLINEYENHVADVSMTWSGTPEDLTTQVREGLERRINSELSPEFDETNASKVARLMIARWLAICELDYD
;
A
#
# COMPACT_ATOMS: atom_id res chain seq x y z
N MET A 1 -7.84 5.69 -1.09
CA MET A 1 -6.37 5.80 -1.06
C MET A 1 -5.80 4.80 -2.05
N PHE A 2 -4.69 5.14 -2.67
CA PHE A 2 -3.90 4.30 -3.55
C PHE A 2 -2.87 3.54 -2.74
N THR A 3 -2.85 2.20 -2.83
CA THR A 3 -2.00 1.37 -1.99
C THR A 3 -0.77 0.93 -2.76
N THR A 4 0.41 1.30 -2.28
CA THR A 4 1.69 0.88 -2.88
C THR A 4 2.47 0.00 -1.92
N LYS A 5 3.60 -0.54 -2.38
CA LYS A 5 4.58 -1.15 -1.49
C LYS A 5 5.12 -0.18 -0.44
N PHE A 6 5.09 1.13 -0.68
CA PHE A 6 5.45 2.16 0.30
C PHE A 6 4.29 2.54 1.23
N GLY A 7 3.19 1.80 1.22
CA GLY A 7 1.99 2.10 2.00
C GLY A 7 0.91 2.81 1.19
N PRO A 8 -0.22 3.14 1.85
CA PRO A 8 -1.34 3.80 1.23
C PRO A 8 -1.16 5.32 1.22
N PHE A 9 -1.49 5.94 0.09
CA PHE A 9 -1.39 7.37 -0.12
C PHE A 9 -2.64 7.94 -0.78
N ASP A 10 -2.83 9.23 -0.61
CA ASP A 10 -3.65 10.11 -1.42
C ASP A 10 -2.77 11.23 -1.98
N GLY A 11 -3.38 12.23 -2.64
CA GLY A 11 -2.64 13.36 -3.21
C GLY A 11 -1.76 14.09 -2.18
N GLY A 12 -2.30 14.36 -0.99
CA GLY A 12 -1.61 15.13 0.03
C GLY A 12 -0.53 14.33 0.75
N THR A 13 -0.85 13.13 1.19
CA THR A 13 0.12 12.27 1.90
C THR A 13 1.28 11.83 1.00
N TRP A 14 1.04 11.64 -0.31
CA TRP A 14 2.11 11.40 -1.28
C TRP A 14 3.00 12.62 -1.46
N GLU A 15 2.41 13.81 -1.60
CA GLU A 15 3.14 15.07 -1.70
C GLU A 15 4.00 15.30 -0.44
N GLU A 16 3.45 15.07 0.76
CA GLU A 16 4.17 15.20 2.03
C GLU A 16 5.41 14.29 2.10
N LEU A 17 5.26 13.02 1.68
CA LEU A 17 6.40 12.10 1.58
C LEU A 17 7.43 12.60 0.57
N CYS A 18 6.98 13.01 -0.62
CA CYS A 18 7.83 13.55 -1.67
C CYS A 18 8.59 14.79 -1.19
N GLN A 19 7.96 15.69 -0.43
CA GLN A 19 8.60 16.87 0.14
C GLN A 19 9.73 16.50 1.11
N GLN A 20 9.55 15.48 1.94
CA GLN A 20 10.61 14.97 2.81
C GLN A 20 11.77 14.39 1.99
N VAL A 21 11.45 13.59 0.96
CA VAL A 21 12.42 13.03 0.02
C VAL A 21 13.22 14.14 -0.67
N PHE A 22 12.55 15.15 -1.21
CA PHE A 22 13.21 16.21 -1.97
C PHE A 22 14.10 17.07 -1.09
N LYS A 23 13.62 17.45 0.10
CA LYS A 23 14.41 18.22 1.08
C LYS A 23 15.67 17.48 1.50
N ARG A 24 15.62 16.15 1.57
CA ARG A 24 16.76 15.30 1.93
C ARG A 24 17.71 15.09 0.74
N LYS A 25 17.20 14.59 -0.39
CA LYS A 25 18.00 14.23 -1.57
C LYS A 25 18.67 15.43 -2.23
N TYR A 26 17.94 16.54 -2.30
CA TYR A 26 18.35 17.75 -3.02
C TYR A 26 18.73 18.88 -2.07
N GLN A 27 19.12 18.56 -0.83
CA GLN A 27 19.57 19.56 0.15
C GLN A 27 20.75 20.37 -0.37
N THR A 28 21.73 19.70 -1.00
CA THR A 28 22.94 20.36 -1.56
C THR A 28 22.65 21.17 -2.82
N GLU A 29 21.47 20.98 -3.40
CA GLU A 29 20.97 21.71 -4.59
C GLU A 29 20.04 22.87 -4.19
N ASP A 30 19.96 23.16 -2.89
CA ASP A 30 19.12 24.19 -2.28
C ASP A 30 17.64 24.08 -2.67
N TYR A 31 17.07 22.88 -2.54
CA TYR A 31 15.65 22.63 -2.80
C TYR A 31 14.72 23.59 -2.04
N GLN A 32 13.82 24.24 -2.77
CA GLN A 32 12.77 25.12 -2.27
C GLN A 32 11.41 24.49 -2.56
N GLN A 33 10.64 24.24 -1.50
CA GLN A 33 9.23 23.86 -1.63
C GLN A 33 8.43 25.07 -2.13
N MET A 34 7.47 24.85 -3.03
CA MET A 34 6.49 25.87 -3.39
C MET A 34 5.20 25.62 -2.60
N PRO A 35 4.78 26.54 -1.71
CA PRO A 35 3.55 26.36 -0.94
C PRO A 35 2.31 26.38 -1.84
N ALA A 36 1.33 25.53 -1.53
CA ALA A 36 0.09 25.38 -2.30
C ALA A 36 -0.83 26.62 -2.36
N SER A 37 -0.55 27.69 -1.60
CA SER A 37 -1.34 28.92 -1.60
C SER A 37 -0.57 30.08 -2.24
N PRO A 38 -1.12 30.78 -3.26
CA PRO A 38 -2.48 30.66 -3.82
C PRO A 38 -2.64 29.57 -4.91
N GLY A 39 -1.59 28.77 -5.17
CA GLY A 39 -1.59 27.62 -6.07
C GLY A 39 -0.17 27.08 -6.29
N ASP A 40 -0.06 25.83 -6.74
CA ASP A 40 1.23 25.16 -7.06
C ASP A 40 1.80 25.55 -8.43
N TYR A 41 1.05 26.27 -9.29
CA TYR A 41 1.49 26.65 -10.64
C TYR A 41 2.09 25.51 -11.50
N GLY A 42 1.81 24.24 -11.16
CA GLY A 42 2.40 23.06 -11.78
C GLY A 42 3.81 22.67 -11.27
N LEU A 43 4.19 23.13 -10.08
CA LEU A 43 5.42 22.80 -9.37
C LEU A 43 5.16 22.70 -7.86
N GLU A 44 5.53 21.59 -7.24
CA GLU A 44 5.54 21.42 -5.78
C GLU A 44 6.85 21.94 -5.14
N GLY A 45 7.86 22.19 -5.97
CA GLY A 45 9.12 22.80 -5.57
C GLY A 45 10.19 22.69 -6.64
N PHE A 46 11.35 23.30 -6.38
CA PHE A 46 12.45 23.34 -7.33
C PHE A 46 13.83 23.46 -6.66
N THR A 47 14.89 23.08 -7.36
CA THR A 47 16.28 23.32 -6.91
C THR A 47 16.82 24.63 -7.50
N LEU A 48 17.53 25.42 -6.67
CA LEU A 48 18.12 26.70 -7.12
C LEU A 48 19.35 26.48 -8.01
N ASN A 49 20.17 25.48 -7.70
CA ASN A 49 21.47 25.32 -8.36
C ASN A 49 21.37 24.59 -9.71
N SER A 50 20.53 23.56 -9.78
CA SER A 50 20.39 22.72 -10.97
C SER A 50 19.11 22.95 -11.77
N GLY A 51 18.13 23.66 -11.21
CA GLY A 51 16.88 23.98 -11.91
C GLY A 51 15.99 22.75 -12.16
N TRP A 52 15.88 21.85 -11.19
CA TRP A 52 14.95 20.72 -11.25
C TRP A 52 13.64 21.19 -10.65
N GLY A 53 12.57 21.17 -11.43
CA GLY A 53 11.20 21.37 -10.95
C GLY A 53 10.51 20.03 -10.72
N PHE A 54 9.72 19.91 -9.66
CA PHE A 54 9.03 18.67 -9.30
C PHE A 54 7.53 18.90 -9.28
N GLN A 55 6.76 17.93 -9.77
CA GLN A 55 5.31 17.89 -9.63
C GLN A 55 4.88 16.53 -9.11
N CYS A 56 4.09 16.50 -8.04
CA CYS A 56 3.60 15.26 -7.45
C CYS A 56 2.21 14.91 -8.00
N TYR A 57 1.96 13.61 -8.18
CA TYR A 57 0.64 13.09 -8.51
C TYR A 57 0.42 11.71 -7.92
N CYS A 58 -0.58 11.59 -7.04
CA CYS A 58 -1.06 10.29 -6.55
C CYS A 58 -2.46 10.01 -7.10
N PRO A 59 -2.69 8.84 -7.74
CA PRO A 59 -4.03 8.39 -8.09
C PRO A 59 -4.94 8.34 -6.85
N SER A 60 -6.24 8.57 -6.99
CA SER A 60 -7.16 8.53 -5.83
C SER A 60 -7.51 7.09 -5.41
N LYS A 61 -7.38 6.14 -6.34
CA LYS A 61 -7.67 4.71 -6.19
C LYS A 61 -6.87 3.91 -7.23
N HIS A 62 -6.85 2.58 -7.09
CA HIS A 62 -6.34 1.71 -8.14
C HIS A 62 -7.25 1.77 -9.37
N TYR A 63 -6.67 2.23 -10.46
CA TYR A 63 -7.30 2.26 -11.77
C TYR A 63 -6.86 1.06 -12.60
N ASN A 64 -7.66 0.69 -13.59
CA ASN A 64 -7.14 -0.19 -14.63
C ASN A 64 -6.00 0.53 -15.39
N ARG A 65 -5.11 -0.24 -16.02
CA ARG A 65 -3.91 0.28 -16.71
C ARG A 65 -4.20 1.40 -17.72
N LYS A 66 -5.35 1.33 -18.41
CA LYS A 66 -5.72 2.35 -19.41
C LYS A 66 -6.13 3.65 -18.73
N GLU A 67 -6.99 3.57 -17.72
CA GLU A 67 -7.48 4.73 -16.98
C GLU A 67 -6.34 5.39 -16.17
N LEU A 68 -5.44 4.61 -15.56
CA LEU A 68 -4.25 5.14 -14.88
C LEU A 68 -3.41 6.00 -15.83
N TYR A 69 -3.08 5.44 -17.00
CA TYR A 69 -2.34 6.14 -18.04
C TYR A 69 -3.04 7.43 -18.50
N GLU A 70 -4.35 7.37 -18.78
CA GLU A 70 -5.10 8.55 -19.22
C GLU A 70 -5.04 9.67 -18.17
N LYS A 71 -5.24 9.34 -16.89
CA LYS A 71 -5.17 10.30 -15.79
C LYS A 71 -3.77 10.90 -15.62
N GLN A 72 -2.72 10.08 -15.69
CA GLN A 72 -1.34 10.56 -15.59
C GLN A 72 -0.96 11.44 -16.78
N ARG A 73 -1.32 11.03 -18.00
CA ARG A 73 -1.10 11.80 -19.23
C ARG A 73 -1.79 13.17 -19.18
N ASP A 74 -3.04 13.20 -18.74
CA ASP A 74 -3.82 14.43 -18.63
C ASP A 74 -3.20 15.34 -17.57
N LYS A 75 -2.82 14.80 -16.41
CA LYS A 75 -2.15 15.55 -15.35
C LYS A 75 -0.83 16.18 -15.81
N VAL A 76 0.03 15.41 -16.48
CA VAL A 76 1.29 15.93 -17.08
C VAL A 76 0.99 17.07 -18.05
N THR A 77 -0.05 16.93 -18.88
CA THR A 77 -0.43 17.96 -19.85
C THR A 77 -0.93 19.23 -19.18
N GLU A 78 -1.81 19.09 -18.20
CA GLU A 78 -2.40 20.20 -17.45
C GLU A 78 -1.34 20.98 -16.68
N ASP A 79 -0.48 20.29 -15.91
CA ASP A 79 0.51 20.93 -15.06
C ASP A 79 1.65 21.57 -15.88
N LEU A 80 2.10 20.97 -16.98
CA LEU A 80 3.03 21.65 -17.88
C LEU A 80 2.38 22.89 -18.52
N GLY A 81 1.09 22.82 -18.86
CA GLY A 81 0.32 23.98 -19.34
C GLY A 81 0.30 25.14 -18.34
N LYS A 82 0.31 24.84 -17.02
CA LYS A 82 0.40 25.87 -15.97
C LYS A 82 1.70 26.66 -16.04
N LEU A 83 2.81 26.09 -16.49
CA LEU A 83 4.08 26.81 -16.66
C LEU A 83 3.92 28.01 -17.62
N LYS A 84 3.16 27.83 -18.70
CA LYS A 84 2.85 28.91 -19.65
C LYS A 84 1.85 29.90 -19.07
N THR A 85 0.80 29.40 -18.43
CA THR A 85 -0.28 30.22 -17.86
C THR A 85 0.21 31.15 -16.77
N TYR A 86 1.08 30.66 -15.89
CA TYR A 86 1.57 31.39 -14.71
C TYR A 86 3.03 31.86 -14.86
N LYS A 87 3.48 32.06 -16.09
CA LYS A 87 4.89 32.35 -16.42
C LYS A 87 5.48 33.50 -15.60
N ASP A 88 4.72 34.57 -15.35
CA ASP A 88 5.22 35.77 -14.68
C ASP A 88 5.34 35.54 -13.17
N ASP A 89 4.44 34.75 -12.58
CA ASP A 89 4.48 34.40 -11.16
C ASP A 89 5.55 33.37 -10.85
N ILE A 90 5.77 32.42 -11.76
CA ILE A 90 6.87 31.45 -11.70
C ILE A 90 8.21 32.18 -11.82
N GLN A 91 8.37 33.06 -12.81
CA GLN A 91 9.61 33.84 -12.99
C GLN A 91 9.98 34.63 -11.72
N LYS A 92 8.99 35.26 -11.05
CA LYS A 92 9.23 36.00 -9.80
C LYS A 92 9.75 35.11 -8.66
N ARG A 93 9.34 33.84 -8.63
CA ARG A 93 9.70 32.88 -7.57
C ARG A 93 11.04 32.19 -7.83
N LEU A 94 11.28 31.81 -9.09
CA LEU A 94 12.55 31.21 -9.51
C LEU A 94 13.70 32.22 -9.44
N GLY A 95 13.41 33.51 -9.61
CA GLY A 95 14.42 34.56 -9.64
C GLY A 95 15.33 34.41 -10.87
N ALA A 96 16.62 34.18 -10.61
CA ALA A 96 17.62 33.94 -11.66
C ALA A 96 17.67 32.47 -12.12
N THR A 97 17.04 31.56 -11.38
CA THR A 97 17.06 30.13 -11.67
C THR A 97 16.33 29.83 -12.96
N LYS A 98 16.92 28.99 -13.81
CA LYS A 98 16.25 28.42 -14.99
C LYS A 98 16.01 26.94 -14.78
N LEU A 99 14.79 26.49 -15.06
CA LEU A 99 14.46 25.07 -15.00
C LEU A 99 15.05 24.34 -16.21
N SER A 100 15.85 23.32 -15.92
CA SER A 100 16.42 22.39 -16.90
C SER A 100 15.62 21.08 -16.97
N ARG A 101 14.87 20.77 -15.91
CA ARG A 101 14.08 19.54 -15.81
C ARG A 101 12.76 19.83 -15.13
N TRP A 102 11.70 19.17 -15.59
CA TRP A 102 10.44 19.04 -14.87
C TRP A 102 10.15 17.56 -14.66
N ILE A 103 9.96 17.18 -13.40
CA ILE A 103 9.90 15.78 -12.98
C ILE A 103 8.50 15.50 -12.45
N PHE A 104 7.79 14.63 -13.16
CA PHE A 104 6.52 14.07 -12.71
C PHE A 104 6.82 12.92 -11.73
N VAL A 105 6.40 13.08 -10.48
CA VAL A 105 6.63 12.10 -9.41
C VAL A 105 5.31 11.46 -9.01
N THR A 106 5.15 10.19 -9.33
CA THR A 106 3.92 9.42 -9.06
C THR A 106 4.26 8.10 -8.37
N PRO A 107 3.37 7.47 -7.58
CA PRO A 107 3.75 6.25 -6.89
C PRO A 107 4.16 5.10 -7.82
N GLU A 108 3.47 4.94 -8.94
CA GLU A 108 3.78 3.96 -10.01
C GLU A 108 3.25 4.42 -11.37
N PHE A 109 3.87 3.95 -12.45
CA PHE A 109 3.33 4.06 -13.81
C PHE A 109 3.76 2.83 -14.63
N ASP A 110 2.90 2.33 -15.52
CA ASP A 110 3.10 1.01 -16.15
C ASP A 110 3.09 1.03 -17.69
N LYS A 111 2.85 2.19 -18.31
CA LYS A 111 2.79 2.34 -19.77
C LYS A 111 3.94 3.14 -20.34
N ASN A 112 4.66 2.51 -21.26
CA ASN A 112 5.66 3.18 -22.11
C ASN A 112 5.07 4.35 -22.91
N ASP A 113 3.76 4.35 -23.18
CA ASP A 113 3.06 5.46 -23.82
C ASP A 113 3.21 6.77 -23.04
N LEU A 114 3.35 6.72 -21.71
CA LEU A 114 3.57 7.91 -20.89
C LEU A 114 4.96 8.52 -21.14
N LEU A 115 5.98 7.68 -21.37
CA LEU A 115 7.32 8.14 -21.76
C LEU A 115 7.27 8.84 -23.13
N ALA A 116 6.56 8.26 -24.10
CA ALA A 116 6.37 8.87 -25.41
C ALA A 116 5.64 10.22 -25.30
N HIS A 117 4.59 10.30 -24.47
CA HIS A 117 3.87 11.54 -24.19
C HIS A 117 4.78 12.61 -23.57
N ALA A 118 5.65 12.23 -22.61
CA ALA A 118 6.62 13.14 -22.03
C ALA A 118 7.57 13.74 -23.08
N ARG A 119 8.02 12.96 -24.07
CA ARG A 119 8.85 13.46 -25.19
C ARG A 119 8.10 14.46 -26.08
N VAL A 120 6.83 14.20 -26.37
CA VAL A 120 5.97 15.14 -27.13
C VAL A 120 5.82 16.44 -26.36
N LYS A 121 5.55 16.37 -25.06
CA LYS A 121 5.40 17.54 -24.19
C LYS A 121 6.68 18.32 -24.00
N GLU A 122 7.83 17.66 -23.98
CA GLU A 122 9.12 18.33 -23.95
C GLU A 122 9.31 19.27 -25.15
N VAL A 123 9.04 18.79 -26.37
CA VAL A 123 9.12 19.60 -27.59
C VAL A 123 8.11 20.75 -27.55
N GLU A 124 6.87 20.47 -27.12
CA GLU A 124 5.82 21.48 -26.99
C GLU A 124 6.23 22.60 -26.01
N VAL A 125 6.69 22.25 -24.81
CA VAL A 125 7.06 23.21 -23.76
C VAL A 125 8.26 24.05 -24.18
N ARG A 126 9.29 23.45 -24.81
CA ARG A 126 10.43 24.19 -25.37
C ARG A 126 9.97 25.21 -26.41
N SER A 127 9.00 24.87 -27.26
CA SER A 127 8.49 25.77 -28.30
C SER A 127 7.88 27.06 -27.74
N TRP A 128 7.42 27.05 -26.48
CA TRP A 128 6.88 28.24 -25.83
C TRP A 128 7.93 29.29 -25.49
N SER A 129 9.23 28.94 -25.54
CA SER A 129 10.35 29.86 -25.31
C SER A 129 10.20 30.66 -24.01
N LEU A 130 9.80 29.98 -22.93
CA LEU A 130 9.60 30.60 -21.63
C LEU A 130 10.94 31.05 -21.02
N PRO A 131 11.03 32.28 -20.46
CA PRO A 131 12.30 32.89 -20.05
C PRO A 131 13.03 32.17 -18.92
N PHE A 132 12.30 31.42 -18.10
CA PHE A 132 12.82 30.62 -16.99
C PHE A 132 13.12 29.17 -17.36
N LEU A 133 13.08 28.78 -18.64
CA LEU A 133 13.48 27.45 -19.08
C LEU A 133 14.86 27.50 -19.75
N THR A 134 15.62 26.41 -19.63
CA THR A 134 16.81 26.19 -20.46
C THR A 134 16.42 25.68 -21.85
N GLU A 135 17.29 25.86 -22.85
CA GLU A 135 17.03 25.37 -24.22
C GLU A 135 16.93 23.84 -24.28
N ASP A 136 17.67 23.15 -23.42
CA ASP A 136 17.70 21.69 -23.29
C ASP A 136 16.65 21.15 -22.30
N PHE A 137 15.68 21.96 -21.85
CA PHE A 137 14.66 21.58 -20.85
C PHE A 137 14.04 20.18 -21.08
N THR A 138 13.98 19.33 -20.06
CA THR A 138 13.46 17.95 -20.19
C THR A 138 12.27 17.63 -19.29
N VAL A 139 11.39 16.71 -19.73
CA VAL A 139 10.25 16.20 -18.95
C VAL A 139 10.52 14.76 -18.52
N LEU A 140 10.74 14.53 -17.23
CA LEU A 140 11.08 13.21 -16.68
C LEU A 140 9.93 12.60 -15.88
N LEU A 141 9.87 11.27 -15.83
CA LEU A 141 8.87 10.51 -15.07
C LEU A 141 9.60 9.67 -14.03
N TYR A 142 9.36 9.94 -12.75
CA TYR A 142 9.93 9.22 -11.63
C TYR A 142 8.79 8.56 -10.85
N ASP A 143 9.01 7.31 -10.45
CA ASP A 143 8.12 6.55 -9.59
C ASP A 143 8.61 6.55 -8.13
N GLY A 144 7.90 5.87 -7.23
CA GLY A 144 8.36 5.71 -5.85
C GLY A 144 9.70 4.98 -5.74
N ASP A 145 10.00 4.06 -6.67
CA ASP A 145 11.26 3.32 -6.70
C ASP A 145 12.47 4.19 -7.01
N SER A 146 12.27 5.27 -7.78
CA SER A 146 13.28 6.29 -8.02
C SER A 146 13.78 6.98 -6.73
N PHE A 147 13.02 6.84 -5.62
CA PHE A 147 13.30 7.40 -4.30
C PHE A 147 13.30 6.36 -3.17
N LEU A 148 13.41 5.06 -3.49
CA LEU A 148 13.36 3.97 -2.50
C LEU A 148 14.33 4.17 -1.33
N VAL A 149 15.56 4.61 -1.62
CA VAL A 149 16.59 4.85 -0.59
C VAL A 149 16.12 5.95 0.36
N GLU A 150 15.71 7.10 -0.17
CA GLU A 150 15.29 8.23 0.66
C GLU A 150 14.02 7.94 1.45
N ILE A 151 13.05 7.25 0.85
CA ILE A 151 11.82 6.81 1.52
C ILE A 151 12.15 5.90 2.72
N ASN A 152 13.09 4.96 2.55
CA ASN A 152 13.52 4.07 3.63
C ASN A 152 14.27 4.81 4.74
N GLU A 153 15.12 5.78 4.40
CA GLU A 153 15.80 6.60 5.40
C GLU A 153 14.81 7.45 6.22
N ILE A 154 13.78 8.01 5.59
CA ILE A 154 12.71 8.77 6.25
C ILE A 154 11.94 7.88 7.22
N ARG A 155 11.53 6.69 6.78
CA ARG A 155 10.83 5.70 7.63
C ARG A 155 11.67 5.28 8.82
N SER A 156 12.93 4.95 8.59
CA SER A 156 13.85 4.56 9.65
C SER A 156 14.02 5.69 10.69
N ALA A 157 14.14 6.94 10.25
CA ALA A 157 14.22 8.09 11.14
C ALA A 157 12.93 8.32 11.96
N ALA A 158 11.77 7.95 11.42
CA ALA A 158 10.48 7.99 12.11
C ALA A 158 10.26 6.80 13.07
N GLY A 159 11.20 5.84 13.16
CA GLY A 159 11.04 4.63 13.94
C GLY A 159 10.10 3.60 13.30
N GLU A 160 9.76 3.79 12.03
CA GLU A 160 8.93 2.86 11.27
C GLU A 160 9.77 1.69 10.73
N ALA A 161 9.13 0.53 10.61
CA ALA A 161 9.76 -0.64 10.00
C ALA A 161 10.07 -0.37 8.52
N LEU A 162 11.24 -0.86 8.09
CA LEU A 162 11.63 -0.84 6.68
C LEU A 162 10.75 -1.80 5.86
N ILE A 163 10.53 -1.43 4.60
CA ILE A 163 9.81 -2.28 3.65
C ILE A 163 10.84 -2.81 2.65
N PHE A 164 10.89 -4.14 2.56
CA PHE A 164 11.76 -4.87 1.65
C PHE A 164 10.98 -5.60 0.56
N ASP A 165 9.64 -5.52 0.61
CA ASP A 165 8.76 -6.21 -0.32
C ASP A 165 8.59 -5.39 -1.61
N ASP A 166 8.57 -6.07 -2.74
CA ASP A 166 8.41 -5.46 -4.06
C ASP A 166 6.95 -5.13 -4.41
N ALA A 167 5.98 -5.70 -3.68
CA ALA A 167 4.56 -5.57 -3.95
C ALA A 167 3.78 -5.13 -2.70
N ALA A 168 2.62 -4.50 -2.92
CA ALA A 168 1.69 -4.20 -1.86
C ALA A 168 1.11 -5.51 -1.27
N PRO A 169 1.02 -5.63 0.06
CA PRO A 169 0.47 -6.83 0.69
C PRO A 169 -1.04 -6.93 0.41
N VAL A 170 -1.48 -8.12 0.04
CA VAL A 170 -2.89 -8.45 -0.19
C VAL A 170 -3.21 -9.79 0.47
N LEU A 171 -4.43 -9.93 0.99
CA LEU A 171 -4.94 -11.23 1.42
C LEU A 171 -5.27 -12.07 0.18
N ALA A 172 -5.01 -13.37 0.24
CA ALA A 172 -5.30 -14.27 -0.86
C ALA A 172 -6.78 -14.19 -1.31
N GLU A 173 -7.03 -14.24 -2.62
CA GLU A 173 -8.38 -14.29 -3.16
C GLU A 173 -9.05 -15.63 -2.85
N LEU A 174 -10.37 -15.63 -2.69
CA LEU A 174 -11.16 -16.85 -2.50
C LEU A 174 -11.43 -17.48 -3.87
N ILE A 175 -10.74 -18.58 -4.18
CA ILE A 175 -10.78 -19.23 -5.52
C ILE A 175 -11.78 -20.42 -5.57
N GLY A 176 -12.05 -21.07 -4.43
CA GLY A 176 -12.99 -22.18 -4.30
C GLY A 176 -14.46 -21.75 -4.20
N ASP A 177 -15.36 -22.72 -4.34
CA ASP A 177 -16.80 -22.54 -4.13
C ASP A 177 -17.20 -22.67 -2.65
N GLN A 178 -18.42 -22.22 -2.34
CA GLN A 178 -18.97 -22.25 -0.98
C GLN A 178 -19.03 -23.67 -0.42
N GLU A 179 -19.38 -24.66 -1.24
CA GLU A 179 -19.51 -26.05 -0.81
C GLU A 179 -18.15 -26.60 -0.35
N THR A 180 -17.08 -26.30 -1.08
CA THR A 180 -15.70 -26.67 -0.73
C THR A 180 -15.30 -26.11 0.63
N TYR A 181 -15.57 -24.82 0.89
CA TYR A 181 -15.25 -24.20 2.18
C TYR A 181 -16.03 -24.82 3.34
N GLU A 182 -17.32 -25.12 3.13
CA GLU A 182 -18.15 -25.76 4.16
C GLU A 182 -17.69 -27.19 4.48
N GLN A 183 -17.27 -27.95 3.46
CA GLN A 183 -16.71 -29.30 3.62
C GLN A 183 -15.38 -29.25 4.37
N ASN A 184 -14.49 -28.30 4.04
CA ASN A 184 -13.22 -28.10 4.74
C ASN A 184 -13.44 -27.78 6.23
N VAL A 185 -14.32 -26.83 6.53
CA VAL A 185 -14.65 -26.47 7.93
C VAL A 185 -15.28 -27.66 8.66
N GLN A 186 -16.16 -28.44 8.02
CA GLN A 186 -16.75 -29.63 8.62
C GLN A 186 -15.68 -30.65 9.02
N ARG A 187 -14.86 -31.09 8.06
CA ARG A 187 -13.78 -32.07 8.26
C ARG A 187 -12.85 -31.65 9.39
N LYS A 188 -12.37 -30.41 9.34
CA LYS A 188 -11.41 -29.86 10.31
C LYS A 188 -12.03 -29.69 11.70
N THR A 189 -13.32 -29.38 11.79
CA THR A 189 -14.03 -29.30 13.07
C THR A 189 -14.15 -30.66 13.74
N GLU A 190 -14.45 -31.72 12.98
CA GLU A 190 -14.49 -33.10 13.50
C GLU A 190 -13.12 -33.54 14.01
N THR A 191 -12.05 -33.27 13.24
CA THR A 191 -10.66 -33.57 13.61
C THR A 191 -10.24 -32.86 14.90
N ARG A 192 -10.54 -31.57 15.06
CA ARG A 192 -10.29 -30.80 16.29
C ARG A 192 -11.03 -31.35 17.52
N LEU A 193 -12.21 -31.91 17.32
CA LEU A 193 -13.01 -32.50 18.39
C LEU A 193 -12.74 -34.00 18.59
N GLY A 194 -11.68 -34.56 17.99
CA GLY A 194 -11.39 -35.99 18.00
C GLY A 194 -11.36 -36.64 19.39
N GLU A 195 -10.80 -35.96 20.40
CA GLU A 195 -10.76 -36.46 21.79
C GLU A 195 -12.15 -36.52 22.45
N LYS A 196 -13.14 -35.83 21.87
CA LYS A 196 -14.53 -35.77 22.36
C LYS A 196 -15.45 -36.67 21.54
N ARG A 197 -14.92 -37.54 20.68
CA ARG A 197 -15.68 -38.38 19.74
C ARG A 197 -16.69 -39.31 20.42
N ASP A 198 -16.32 -39.84 21.59
CA ASP A 198 -17.18 -40.75 22.38
C ASP A 198 -18.21 -40.01 23.26
N SER A 199 -18.23 -38.67 23.22
CA SER A 199 -19.22 -37.88 23.95
C SER A 199 -20.60 -38.00 23.31
N GLU A 200 -21.64 -38.23 24.12
CA GLU A 200 -23.06 -38.24 23.65
C GLU A 200 -23.46 -36.96 22.90
N ASN A 201 -22.77 -35.83 23.18
CA ASN A 201 -23.00 -34.53 22.55
C ASN A 201 -22.02 -34.20 21.41
N PHE A 202 -21.25 -35.16 20.90
CA PHE A 202 -20.23 -34.92 19.87
C PHE A 202 -20.81 -34.24 18.63
N THR A 203 -21.86 -34.82 18.03
CA THR A 203 -22.52 -34.27 16.84
C THR A 203 -23.02 -32.84 17.07
N TYR A 204 -23.62 -32.56 18.24
CA TYR A 204 -24.07 -31.21 18.58
C TYR A 204 -22.90 -30.21 18.69
N LYS A 205 -21.80 -30.62 19.34
CA LYS A 205 -20.59 -29.79 19.47
C LYS A 205 -19.96 -29.50 18.10
N VAL A 206 -19.88 -30.49 17.22
CA VAL A 206 -19.40 -30.32 15.84
C VAL A 206 -20.25 -29.31 15.10
N GLN A 207 -21.58 -29.46 15.11
CA GLN A 207 -22.49 -28.53 14.42
C GLN A 207 -22.37 -27.09 14.96
N GLN A 208 -22.32 -26.92 16.29
CA GLN A 208 -22.17 -25.60 16.91
C GLN A 208 -20.85 -24.93 16.55
N LEU A 209 -19.73 -25.66 16.63
CA LEU A 209 -18.41 -25.11 16.34
C LEU A 209 -18.24 -24.82 14.84
N LYS A 210 -18.75 -25.70 13.97
CA LYS A 210 -18.79 -25.49 12.52
C LYS A 210 -19.55 -24.20 12.18
N GLN A 211 -20.77 -24.05 12.71
CA GLN A 211 -21.60 -22.88 12.44
C GLN A 211 -20.90 -21.57 12.82
N ARG A 212 -20.31 -21.50 14.02
CA ARG A 212 -19.54 -20.33 14.47
C ARG A 212 -18.32 -20.04 13.61
N THR A 213 -17.66 -21.09 13.11
CA THR A 213 -16.49 -20.96 12.23
C THR A 213 -16.91 -20.41 10.87
N LEU A 214 -18.01 -20.91 10.29
CA LEU A 214 -18.56 -20.40 9.03
C LEU A 214 -19.02 -18.94 9.15
N GLU A 215 -19.71 -18.59 10.23
CA GLU A 215 -20.11 -17.19 10.50
C GLU A 215 -18.89 -16.27 10.58
N SER A 216 -17.82 -16.72 11.24
CA SER A 216 -16.56 -15.97 11.33
C SER A 216 -15.87 -15.84 9.97
N PHE A 217 -15.86 -16.91 9.16
CA PHE A 217 -15.31 -16.87 7.81
C PHE A 217 -16.06 -15.86 6.93
N LEU A 218 -17.40 -15.90 6.93
CA LEU A 218 -18.23 -14.96 6.17
C LEU A 218 -18.12 -13.51 6.68
N GLU A 219 -17.91 -13.31 7.99
CA GLU A 219 -17.67 -11.97 8.57
C GLU A 219 -16.32 -11.37 8.11
N SER A 220 -15.32 -12.22 7.83
CA SER A 220 -13.92 -11.80 7.66
C SER A 220 -13.73 -10.73 6.58
N GLU A 221 -14.21 -10.98 5.36
CA GLU A 221 -14.03 -10.07 4.21
C GLU A 221 -14.60 -8.68 4.50
N GLY A 222 -15.83 -8.63 5.03
CA GLY A 222 -16.49 -7.38 5.38
C GLY A 222 -15.78 -6.63 6.51
N PHE A 223 -15.18 -7.36 7.47
CA PHE A 223 -14.40 -6.74 8.55
C PHE A 223 -13.09 -6.14 8.03
N PHE A 224 -12.31 -6.89 7.24
CA PHE A 224 -11.06 -6.40 6.66
C PHE A 224 -11.28 -5.23 5.70
N ARG A 225 -12.37 -5.26 4.89
CA ARG A 225 -12.76 -4.12 4.06
C ARG A 225 -13.01 -2.85 4.87
N ARG A 226 -13.70 -2.96 6.02
CA ARG A 226 -13.91 -1.80 6.91
C ARG A 226 -12.60 -1.24 7.47
N ILE A 227 -11.64 -2.09 7.83
CA ILE A 227 -10.31 -1.63 8.27
C ILE A 227 -9.60 -0.94 7.10
N ALA A 228 -9.63 -1.55 5.91
CA ALA A 228 -9.04 -0.97 4.71
C ALA A 228 -9.62 0.40 4.34
N ASP A 229 -10.92 0.63 4.59
CA ASP A 229 -11.59 1.90 4.31
C ASP A 229 -11.33 2.96 5.40
N SER A 230 -11.29 2.56 6.67
CA SER A 230 -11.20 3.48 7.81
C SER A 230 -9.78 3.77 8.30
N ALA A 231 -8.87 2.81 8.18
CA ALA A 231 -7.49 2.91 8.61
C ALA A 231 -6.55 2.19 7.60
N PRO A 232 -6.35 2.74 6.39
CA PRO A 232 -5.61 2.05 5.33
C PRO A 232 -4.15 1.71 5.72
N VAL A 233 -3.46 2.60 6.43
CA VAL A 233 -2.08 2.37 6.89
C VAL A 233 -2.02 1.17 7.82
N SER A 234 -2.94 1.11 8.79
CA SER A 234 -3.06 0.01 9.74
C SER A 234 -3.47 -1.30 9.05
N TYR A 235 -4.34 -1.22 8.03
CA TYR A 235 -4.70 -2.37 7.19
C TYR A 235 -3.48 -2.96 6.46
N VAL A 236 -2.67 -2.14 5.78
CA VAL A 236 -1.48 -2.61 5.07
C VAL A 236 -0.49 -3.27 6.02
N ARG A 237 -0.23 -2.67 7.19
CA ARG A 237 0.61 -3.26 8.24
C ARG A 237 0.05 -4.59 8.72
N LEU A 238 -1.26 -4.67 8.93
CA LEU A 238 -1.93 -5.88 9.38
C LEU A 238 -1.83 -7.02 8.35
N VAL A 239 -2.13 -6.75 7.08
CA VAL A 239 -2.06 -7.76 6.02
C VAL A 239 -0.62 -8.24 5.83
N ARG A 240 0.36 -7.36 5.91
CA ARG A 240 1.78 -7.75 5.87
C ARG A 240 2.14 -8.72 7.00
N LEU A 241 1.72 -8.41 8.22
CA LEU A 241 1.92 -9.28 9.39
C LEU A 241 1.24 -10.63 9.20
N ILE A 242 0.00 -10.63 8.72
CA ILE A 242 -0.79 -11.85 8.44
C ILE A 242 -0.08 -12.71 7.40
N ASN A 243 0.31 -12.15 6.25
CA ASN A 243 0.96 -12.91 5.17
C ASN A 243 2.26 -13.57 5.63
N GLU A 244 3.07 -12.87 6.44
CA GLU A 244 4.27 -13.49 7.01
C GLU A 244 3.94 -14.55 8.09
N TYR A 245 2.86 -14.35 8.84
CA TYR A 245 2.39 -15.33 9.80
C TYR A 245 1.80 -16.58 9.12
N GLU A 246 1.22 -16.45 7.92
CA GLU A 246 0.76 -17.59 7.10
C GLU A 246 1.92 -18.56 6.77
N ASN A 247 3.11 -18.04 6.45
CA ASN A 247 4.32 -18.87 6.28
C ASN A 247 4.63 -19.66 7.56
N HIS A 248 4.55 -18.99 8.72
CA HIS A 248 4.71 -19.65 10.01
C HIS A 248 3.64 -20.72 10.27
N VAL A 249 2.37 -20.47 9.90
CA VAL A 249 1.29 -21.45 10.02
C VAL A 249 1.59 -22.70 9.19
N ALA A 250 2.07 -22.54 7.95
CA ALA A 250 2.45 -23.66 7.11
C ALA A 250 3.58 -24.49 7.75
N ASP A 251 4.66 -23.84 8.19
CA ASP A 251 5.82 -24.51 8.80
C ASP A 251 5.45 -25.24 10.10
N VAL A 252 4.68 -24.61 10.97
CA VAL A 252 4.28 -25.21 12.25
C VAL A 252 3.30 -26.35 12.02
N SER A 253 2.38 -26.25 11.06
CA SER A 253 1.44 -27.33 10.73
C SER A 253 2.18 -28.58 10.26
N MET A 254 3.24 -28.45 9.46
CA MET A 254 4.06 -29.58 8.98
C MET A 254 4.87 -30.26 10.08
N THR A 255 5.23 -29.53 11.14
CA THR A 255 6.12 -30.03 12.21
C THR A 255 5.38 -30.36 13.51
N TRP A 256 4.07 -30.11 13.56
CA TRP A 256 3.26 -30.27 14.75
C TRP A 256 3.11 -31.73 15.16
N SER A 257 3.21 -32.00 16.46
CA SER A 257 3.05 -33.34 17.03
C SER A 257 1.98 -33.44 18.12
N GLY A 258 1.26 -32.34 18.41
CA GLY A 258 0.17 -32.29 19.39
C GLY A 258 -1.20 -32.53 18.76
N THR A 259 -2.28 -32.17 19.48
CA THR A 259 -3.63 -32.31 18.91
C THR A 259 -3.93 -31.20 17.89
N PRO A 260 -4.87 -31.42 16.96
CA PRO A 260 -5.33 -30.37 16.03
C PRO A 260 -5.92 -29.14 16.75
N GLU A 261 -6.57 -29.32 17.90
CA GLU A 261 -7.09 -28.21 18.70
C GLU A 261 -5.98 -27.38 19.34
N ASP A 262 -4.94 -28.05 19.84
CA ASP A 262 -3.77 -27.38 20.42
C ASP A 262 -3.03 -26.55 19.36
N LEU A 263 -2.85 -27.09 18.14
CA LEU A 263 -2.30 -26.34 17.01
C LEU A 263 -3.14 -25.10 16.70
N THR A 264 -4.46 -25.29 16.55
CA THR A 264 -5.38 -24.19 16.26
C THR A 264 -5.30 -23.08 17.32
N THR A 265 -5.20 -23.47 18.59
CA THR A 265 -5.11 -22.54 19.72
C THR A 265 -3.77 -21.83 19.73
N GLN A 266 -2.66 -22.56 19.53
CA GLN A 266 -1.32 -21.98 19.45
C GLN A 266 -1.22 -20.96 18.31
N VAL A 267 -1.70 -21.31 17.12
CA VAL A 267 -1.69 -20.42 15.95
C VAL A 267 -2.53 -19.17 16.23
N ARG A 268 -3.73 -19.33 16.84
CA ARG A 268 -4.62 -18.22 17.19
C ARG A 268 -3.98 -17.25 18.20
N GLU A 269 -3.48 -17.79 19.31
CA GLU A 269 -2.88 -17.00 20.39
C GLU A 269 -1.55 -16.37 19.97
N GLY A 270 -0.78 -17.03 19.11
CA GLY A 270 0.43 -16.45 18.52
C GLY A 270 0.11 -15.26 17.62
N LEU A 271 -0.90 -15.36 16.76
CA LEU A 271 -1.32 -14.27 15.89
C LEU A 271 -1.86 -13.09 16.71
N GLU A 272 -2.73 -13.35 17.69
CA GLU A 272 -3.27 -12.33 18.59
C GLU A 272 -2.15 -11.56 19.32
N ARG A 273 -1.19 -12.28 19.92
CA ARG A 273 -0.03 -11.66 20.59
C ARG A 273 0.80 -10.82 19.63
N ARG A 274 1.05 -11.31 18.41
CA ARG A 274 1.87 -10.60 17.42
C ARG A 274 1.20 -9.30 16.97
N ILE A 275 -0.11 -9.36 16.67
CA ILE A 275 -0.91 -8.18 16.32
C ILE A 275 -0.85 -7.14 17.44
N ASN A 276 -1.09 -7.54 18.69
CA ASN A 276 -1.06 -6.62 19.83
C ASN A 276 0.34 -6.00 20.01
N SER A 277 1.41 -6.79 19.89
CA SER A 277 2.77 -6.28 20.07
C SER A 277 3.25 -5.34 18.96
N GLU A 278 2.87 -5.60 17.70
CA GLU A 278 3.41 -4.88 16.53
C GLU A 278 2.52 -3.75 16.03
N LEU A 279 1.21 -3.79 16.34
CA LEU A 279 0.20 -2.85 15.82
C LEU A 279 -0.51 -2.06 16.93
N SER A 280 0.02 -2.04 18.14
CA SER A 280 -0.44 -1.15 19.22
C SER A 280 0.06 0.28 18.98
N PRO A 281 -0.75 1.32 19.30
CA PRO A 281 -2.06 1.26 19.94
C PRO A 281 -3.25 1.12 18.99
N GLU A 282 -3.03 1.04 17.67
CA GLU A 282 -4.10 1.00 16.68
C GLU A 282 -4.97 -0.27 16.78
N PHE A 283 -4.39 -1.38 17.24
CA PHE A 283 -5.09 -2.62 17.59
C PHE A 283 -4.96 -2.90 19.08
N ASP A 284 -6.07 -2.73 19.81
CA ASP A 284 -6.19 -3.22 21.19
C ASP A 284 -6.37 -4.74 21.23
N GLU A 285 -6.35 -5.31 22.44
CA GLU A 285 -6.50 -6.76 22.67
C GLU A 285 -7.82 -7.29 22.08
N THR A 286 -8.91 -6.52 22.18
CA THR A 286 -10.21 -6.90 21.61
C THR A 286 -10.16 -7.03 20.09
N ASN A 287 -9.56 -6.05 19.41
CA ASN A 287 -9.43 -6.08 17.96
C ASN A 287 -8.43 -7.15 17.51
N ALA A 288 -7.32 -7.34 18.25
CA ALA A 288 -6.35 -8.38 17.97
C ALA A 288 -6.99 -9.78 18.05
N SER A 289 -7.74 -10.06 19.11
CA SER A 289 -8.45 -11.34 19.27
C SER A 289 -9.52 -11.54 18.20
N LYS A 290 -10.24 -10.47 17.83
CA LYS A 290 -11.22 -10.51 16.74
C LYS A 290 -10.56 -10.85 15.40
N VAL A 291 -9.45 -10.19 15.06
CA VAL A 291 -8.69 -10.49 13.83
C VAL A 291 -8.21 -11.94 13.83
N ALA A 292 -7.62 -12.40 14.94
CA ALA A 292 -7.12 -13.77 15.04
C ALA A 292 -8.25 -14.79 14.85
N ARG A 293 -9.41 -14.60 15.48
CA ARG A 293 -10.60 -15.46 15.27
C ARG A 293 -11.02 -15.53 13.80
N LEU A 294 -11.10 -14.38 13.13
CA LEU A 294 -11.54 -14.31 11.73
C LEU A 294 -10.51 -14.97 10.79
N MET A 295 -9.21 -14.76 11.04
CA MET A 295 -8.15 -15.37 10.24
C MET A 295 -8.08 -16.89 10.41
N ILE A 296 -8.20 -17.41 11.63
CA ILE A 296 -8.28 -18.86 11.86
C ILE A 296 -9.47 -19.45 11.09
N ALA A 297 -10.65 -18.83 11.17
CA ALA A 297 -11.82 -19.31 10.44
C ALA A 297 -11.56 -19.33 8.92
N ARG A 298 -10.90 -18.29 8.41
CA ARG A 298 -10.48 -18.21 7.00
C ARG A 298 -9.50 -19.31 6.63
N TRP A 299 -8.41 -19.50 7.39
CA TRP A 299 -7.40 -20.53 7.12
C TRP A 299 -7.92 -21.96 7.20
N LEU A 300 -8.89 -22.23 8.09
CA LEU A 300 -9.59 -23.52 8.12
C LEU A 300 -10.42 -23.74 6.85
N ALA A 301 -11.14 -22.72 6.40
CA ALA A 301 -11.98 -22.80 5.21
C ALA A 301 -11.15 -22.97 3.92
N ILE A 302 -10.07 -22.20 3.77
CA ILE A 302 -9.24 -22.18 2.54
C ILE A 302 -8.01 -23.10 2.57
N CYS A 303 -7.83 -23.86 3.66
CA CYS A 303 -6.76 -24.82 3.87
C CYS A 303 -5.32 -24.29 4.05
N GLU A 304 -5.15 -23.06 4.51
CA GLU A 304 -3.83 -22.59 5.01
C GLU A 304 -3.48 -23.18 6.38
N LEU A 305 -4.49 -23.57 7.17
CA LEU A 305 -4.32 -24.35 8.39
C LEU A 305 -4.92 -25.74 8.17
N ASP A 306 -4.08 -26.74 7.95
CA ASP A 306 -4.49 -28.14 7.81
C ASP A 306 -3.83 -29.02 8.88
N TYR A 307 -4.38 -30.23 9.03
CA TYR A 307 -3.97 -31.20 10.06
C TYR A 307 -3.48 -32.53 9.47
N ASP A 308 -3.35 -32.58 8.14
CA ASP A 308 -2.95 -33.77 7.39
C ASP A 308 -1.43 -33.81 7.17
#